data_AF-A0A1M5KFW8-F1
#
_entry.id   AF-A0A1M5KFW8-F1
#
_cell.length_a   1.000
_cell.length_b   1.000
_cell.length_c   1.000
_cell.angle_alpha   90.00
_cell.angle_beta   90.00
_cell.angle_gamma   90.00
#
_symmetry.space_group_name_H-M   'P 1'
#
loop_
_entity.id
_entity.type
_entity.pdbx_description
1 polymer ?
#
loop_
_entity_poly.entity_id
_entity_poly.type
_entity_poly.pdbx_seq_one_letter_code
_entity_poly.pdbx_strand_id
1 'polypeptide(L)'
;MEDIVLDLNKKFSLEEYAQLKRSQTTVYKNNLKQTLGNLKGRHTIKVLDDDYLFSLAASRANYSMMQMVNEYRELIFKQNNTKDDQKQTSLLQQKKLELRRKMLEALFGAYVLFYGVDKSTIALNPEILNAIIGG
;
A
#
# COMPACT_ATOMS: atom_id res chain seq x y z
N MET A 1 -12.57 10.48 -10.13
CA MET A 1 -11.39 9.66 -9.77
C MET A 1 -11.78 8.55 -8.80
N GLU A 2 -12.58 8.86 -7.79
CA GLU A 2 -13.04 7.89 -6.79
C GLU A 2 -13.73 6.67 -7.42
N ASP A 3 -14.61 6.85 -8.40
CA ASP A 3 -15.28 5.75 -9.12
C ASP A 3 -14.28 4.80 -9.82
N ILE A 4 -13.26 5.36 -10.47
CA ILE A 4 -12.23 4.59 -11.17
C ILE A 4 -11.42 3.76 -10.17
N VAL A 5 -11.04 4.36 -9.04
CA VAL A 5 -10.24 3.68 -8.00
C VAL A 5 -11.05 2.56 -7.36
N LEU A 6 -12.32 2.79 -7.06
CA LEU A 6 -13.22 1.77 -6.54
C LEU A 6 -13.36 0.60 -7.51
N ASP A 7 -13.57 0.88 -8.80
CA ASP A 7 -13.69 -0.16 -9.83
C ASP A 7 -12.39 -0.94 -10.03
N LEU A 8 -11.24 -0.29 -9.97
CA LEU A 8 -9.94 -0.95 -10.03
C LEU A 8 -9.75 -1.87 -8.83
N ASN A 9 -10.07 -1.42 -7.61
CA ASN A 9 -9.92 -2.24 -6.41
C ASN A 9 -10.89 -3.43 -6.36
N LYS A 10 -12.08 -3.32 -6.96
CA LYS A 10 -13.01 -4.46 -7.13
C LYS A 10 -12.45 -5.54 -8.06
N LYS A 11 -11.66 -5.15 -9.06
CA LYS A 11 -11.08 -6.04 -10.09
C LYS A 11 -9.68 -6.56 -9.75
N PHE A 12 -9.01 -5.90 -8.79
CA PHE A 12 -7.61 -6.13 -8.48
C PHE A 12 -7.37 -6.14 -6.96
N SER A 13 -8.08 -7.00 -6.24
CA SER A 13 -7.94 -7.19 -4.79
C SER A 13 -7.09 -8.41 -4.42
N LEU A 14 -6.64 -8.47 -3.16
CA LEU A 14 -6.00 -9.67 -2.61
C LEU A 14 -7.00 -10.82 -2.44
N GLU A 15 -8.23 -10.51 -2.08
CA GLU A 15 -9.30 -11.49 -1.84
C GLU A 15 -9.63 -12.23 -3.13
N GLU A 16 -9.78 -11.50 -4.23
CA GLU A 16 -9.99 -12.08 -5.54
C GLU A 16 -8.77 -12.92 -5.95
N TYR A 17 -7.56 -12.35 -5.83
CA TYR A 17 -6.32 -13.04 -6.19
C TYR A 17 -6.13 -14.38 -5.45
N ALA A 18 -6.41 -14.42 -4.14
CA ALA A 18 -6.24 -15.60 -3.31
C ALA A 18 -7.18 -16.76 -3.68
N GLN A 19 -8.30 -16.47 -4.33
CA GLN A 19 -9.29 -17.49 -4.74
C GLN A 19 -9.03 -18.05 -6.15
N LEU A 20 -8.09 -17.46 -6.90
CA LEU A 20 -7.83 -17.86 -8.29
C LEU A 20 -7.07 -19.18 -8.39
N LYS A 21 -7.44 -20.00 -9.38
CA LYS A 21 -6.62 -21.14 -9.82
C LYS A 21 -5.36 -20.63 -10.50
N ARG A 22 -4.28 -21.43 -10.47
CA ARG A 22 -2.96 -21.07 -11.06
C ARG A 22 -3.02 -20.54 -12.50
N SER A 23 -3.88 -21.09 -13.35
CA SER A 23 -4.09 -20.62 -14.73
C SER A 23 -4.71 -19.22 -14.78
N GLN A 24 -5.67 -18.93 -13.89
CA GLN A 24 -6.33 -17.63 -13.76
C GLN A 24 -5.40 -16.60 -13.12
N THR A 25 -4.57 -17.01 -12.16
CA THR A 25 -3.55 -16.19 -11.51
C THR A 25 -2.62 -15.53 -12.53
N THR A 26 -2.16 -16.29 -13.53
CA THR A 26 -1.26 -15.77 -14.58
C THR A 26 -1.95 -14.70 -15.42
N VAL A 27 -3.20 -14.95 -15.84
CA VAL A 27 -4.01 -13.99 -16.60
C VAL A 27 -4.26 -12.73 -15.78
N TYR A 28 -4.61 -12.87 -14.51
CA TYR A 28 -4.85 -11.76 -13.60
C TYR A 28 -3.62 -10.84 -13.45
N LYS A 29 -2.42 -11.42 -13.23
CA LYS A 29 -1.17 -10.65 -13.17
C LYS A 29 -0.89 -9.90 -14.46
N ASN A 30 -1.12 -10.54 -15.62
CA ASN A 30 -0.92 -9.89 -16.92
C ASN A 30 -1.90 -8.74 -17.13
N ASN A 31 -3.18 -8.93 -16.78
CA ASN A 31 -4.20 -7.89 -16.83
C ASN A 31 -3.88 -6.72 -15.90
N LEU A 32 -3.39 -6.99 -14.68
CA LEU A 32 -2.96 -5.96 -13.75
C LEU A 32 -1.79 -5.16 -14.34
N LYS A 33 -0.75 -5.83 -14.88
CA LYS A 33 0.39 -5.15 -15.53
C LYS A 33 -0.04 -4.28 -16.70
N GLN A 34 -0.94 -4.78 -17.55
CA GLN A 34 -1.49 -4.01 -18.68
C GLN A 34 -2.30 -2.80 -18.19
N THR A 35 -3.13 -2.98 -17.17
CA THR A 35 -3.93 -1.90 -16.58
C THR A 35 -3.02 -0.81 -16.01
N LEU A 36 -1.97 -1.18 -15.28
CA LEU A 36 -0.97 -0.23 -14.80
C LEU A 36 -0.28 0.52 -15.94
N GLY A 37 0.04 -0.16 -17.05
CA GLY A 37 0.57 0.47 -18.27
C GLY A 37 -0.38 1.52 -18.86
N ASN A 38 -1.66 1.16 -19.01
CA ASN A 38 -2.70 2.06 -19.51
C ASN A 38 -2.91 3.28 -18.60
N LEU A 39 -2.89 3.06 -17.28
CA LEU A 39 -3.04 4.13 -16.29
C LEU A 39 -1.89 5.13 -16.36
N LYS A 40 -0.64 4.67 -16.54
CA LYS A 40 0.53 5.55 -16.72
C LYS A 40 0.42 6.48 -17.94
N GLY A 41 -0.35 6.09 -18.96
CA GLY A 41 -0.62 6.94 -20.12
C GLY A 41 -1.60 8.09 -19.85
N ARG A 42 -2.29 8.08 -18.70
CA ARG A 42 -3.37 9.05 -18.37
C ARG A 42 -3.20 9.71 -16.99
N HIS A 43 -2.42 9.12 -16.10
CA HIS A 43 -2.26 9.55 -14.71
C HIS A 43 -0.81 9.41 -14.27
N THR A 44 -0.42 10.22 -13.30
CA THR A 44 0.81 10.00 -12.54
C THR A 44 0.59 8.82 -11.59
N ILE A 45 1.39 7.77 -11.75
CA ILE A 45 1.34 6.60 -10.88
C ILE A 45 2.52 6.66 -9.90
N LYS A 46 2.21 6.69 -8.60
CA LYS A 46 3.21 6.67 -7.52
C LYS A 46 3.11 5.36 -6.76
N VAL A 47 4.24 4.79 -6.40
CA VAL A 47 4.27 3.74 -5.38
C VAL A 47 4.17 4.43 -4.04
N LEU A 48 3.29 3.94 -3.17
CA LEU A 48 3.10 4.47 -1.83
C LEU A 48 4.16 3.89 -0.89
N ASP A 49 5.43 4.20 -1.13
CA ASP A 49 6.51 3.87 -0.20
C ASP A 49 6.40 4.69 1.11
N ASP A 50 7.28 4.40 2.08
CA ASP A 50 7.23 5.05 3.40
C ASP A 50 7.44 6.57 3.29
N ASP A 51 8.37 7.04 2.45
CA ASP A 51 8.64 8.46 2.26
C ASP A 51 7.44 9.20 1.66
N TYR A 52 6.82 8.63 0.61
CA TYR A 52 5.64 9.22 0.00
C TYR A 52 4.42 9.15 0.94
N LEU A 53 4.27 8.06 1.68
CA LEU A 53 3.23 7.94 2.72
C LEU A 53 3.38 9.02 3.78
N PHE A 54 4.60 9.27 4.28
CA PHE A 54 4.86 10.32 5.27
C PHE A 54 4.63 11.72 4.71
N SER A 55 5.02 11.98 3.45
CA SER A 55 4.75 13.26 2.79
C SER A 55 3.25 13.50 2.65
N LEU A 56 2.49 12.49 2.23
CA LEU A 56 1.03 12.57 2.12
C LEU A 56 0.37 12.77 3.49
N ALA A 57 0.79 12.02 4.51
CA ALA A 57 0.34 12.17 5.89
C ALA A 57 0.56 13.58 6.42
N ALA A 58 1.75 14.14 6.21
CA ALA A 58 2.07 15.52 6.59
C ALA A 58 1.20 16.54 5.84
N SER A 59 0.91 16.30 4.55
CA SER A 59 0.06 17.19 3.75
C SER A 59 -1.42 17.21 4.17
N ARG A 60 -1.91 16.12 4.79
CA ARG A 60 -3.29 16.00 5.29
C ARG A 60 -3.44 16.28 6.79
N ALA A 61 -2.35 16.70 7.44
CA ALA A 61 -2.19 17.33 8.75
C ALA A 61 -3.35 17.19 9.76
N ASN A 62 -3.57 15.99 10.31
CA ASN A 62 -4.27 15.84 11.59
C ASN A 62 -3.32 15.28 12.67
N TYR A 63 -3.57 15.64 13.93
CA TYR A 63 -2.68 15.32 15.06
C TYR A 63 -2.42 13.80 15.19
N SER A 64 -3.47 13.00 15.09
CA SER A 64 -3.39 11.54 15.17
C SER A 64 -2.50 10.96 14.07
N MET A 65 -2.53 11.52 12.87
CA MET A 65 -1.71 11.06 11.74
C MET A 65 -0.23 11.38 11.93
N MET A 66 0.08 12.55 12.47
CA MET A 66 1.46 12.91 12.81
C MET A 66 2.02 12.04 13.94
N GLN A 67 1.19 11.69 14.93
CA GLN A 67 1.57 10.72 15.96
C GLN A 67 1.88 9.35 15.35
N MET A 68 1.03 8.85 14.45
CA MET A 68 1.26 7.59 13.75
C MET A 68 2.54 7.62 12.90
N VAL A 69 2.84 8.73 12.20
CA VAL A 69 4.10 8.89 11.45
C VAL A 69 5.32 8.78 12.38
N ASN A 70 5.28 9.45 13.54
CA ASN A 70 6.39 9.42 14.49
C ASN A 70 6.60 8.01 15.06
N GLU A 71 5.52 7.34 15.47
CA GLU A 71 5.58 5.95 15.96
C GLU A 71 6.12 5.00 14.88
N TYR A 72 5.74 5.21 13.61
CA TYR A 72 6.25 4.42 12.49
C TYR A 72 7.76 4.58 12.32
N ARG A 73 8.25 5.82 12.35
CA ARG A 73 9.69 6.12 12.26
C ARG A 73 10.47 5.51 13.41
N GLU A 74 9.92 5.55 14.64
CA GLU A 74 10.52 4.87 15.78
C GLU A 74 10.59 3.34 15.59
N LEU A 75 9.55 2.73 15.02
CA LEU A 75 9.54 1.29 14.75
C LEU A 75 10.60 0.92 13.71
N ILE A 76 10.76 1.70 12.64
CA ILE A 76 11.87 1.52 11.67
C ILE A 76 13.22 1.60 12.39
N PHE A 77 13.41 2.63 13.21
CA PHE A 77 14.66 2.82 13.95
C PHE A 77 14.95 1.65 14.89
N LYS A 78 13.97 1.20 15.68
CA LYS A 78 14.10 0.04 16.57
C LYS A 78 14.43 -1.23 15.78
N GLN A 79 13.76 -1.46 14.66
CA GLN A 79 13.99 -2.61 13.80
C GLN A 79 15.44 -2.64 13.27
N ASN A 80 15.94 -1.51 12.75
CA ASN A 80 17.30 -1.42 12.22
C ASN A 80 18.40 -1.62 13.27
N ASN A 81 18.08 -1.37 14.55
CA ASN A 81 19.01 -1.52 15.67
C ASN A 81 18.85 -2.85 16.43
N THR A 82 17.86 -3.68 16.10
CA THR A 82 17.65 -5.00 16.71
C THR A 82 18.28 -6.07 15.80
N LYS A 83 19.59 -6.30 15.93
CA LYS A 83 20.34 -7.15 14.98
C LYS A 83 20.31 -8.66 15.29
N ASP A 84 20.06 -9.04 16.54
CA ASP A 84 20.30 -10.44 16.99
C ASP A 84 19.09 -11.14 17.64
N ASP A 85 17.92 -10.50 17.69
CA ASP A 85 16.68 -11.12 18.19
C ASP A 85 15.63 -11.23 17.07
N GLN A 86 15.53 -12.44 16.50
CA GLN A 86 14.55 -12.76 15.45
C GLN A 86 13.10 -12.62 15.92
N LYS A 87 12.81 -12.93 17.19
CA LYS A 87 11.45 -12.80 17.74
C LYS A 87 11.08 -11.33 17.88
N GLN A 88 12.00 -10.51 18.40
CA GLN A 88 11.79 -9.08 18.53
C GLN A 88 11.69 -8.39 17.16
N THR A 89 12.52 -8.78 16.19
CA THR A 89 12.46 -8.27 14.82
C THR A 89 11.12 -8.58 14.17
N SER A 90 10.61 -9.81 14.33
CA SER A 90 9.31 -10.23 13.79
C SER A 90 8.16 -9.44 14.43
N LEU A 91 8.22 -9.22 15.75
CA LEU A 91 7.22 -8.42 16.47
C LEU A 91 7.22 -6.96 16.01
N LEU A 92 8.40 -6.35 15.84
CA LEU A 92 8.52 -4.98 15.34
C LEU A 92 8.00 -4.86 13.91
N GLN A 93 8.26 -5.85 13.06
CA GLN A 93 7.72 -5.89 11.70
C GLN A 93 6.19 -5.97 11.71
N GLN A 94 5.59 -6.82 12.55
CA GLN A 94 4.13 -6.91 12.69
C GLN A 94 3.50 -5.58 13.14
N LYS A 95 4.08 -4.94 14.17
CA LYS A 95 3.62 -3.62 14.64
C LYS A 95 3.72 -2.56 13.54
N LYS A 96 4.81 -2.57 12.78
CA LYS A 96 5.00 -1.65 11.64
C LYS A 96 3.92 -1.84 10.59
N LEU A 97 3.60 -3.09 10.23
CA LEU A 97 2.55 -3.41 9.27
C LEU A 97 1.17 -2.97 9.76
N GLU A 98 0.85 -3.23 11.04
CA GLU A 98 -0.41 -2.80 11.63
C GLU A 98 -0.56 -1.27 11.62
N LEU A 99 0.49 -0.55 12.03
CA LEU A 99 0.50 0.90 12.01
C LEU A 99 0.37 1.46 10.59
N ARG A 100 1.03 0.82 9.61
CA ARG A 100 0.88 1.15 8.18
C ARG A 100 -0.58 1.09 7.74
N ARG A 101 -1.28 0.01 8.13
CA ARG A 101 -2.70 -0.19 7.79
C ARG A 101 -3.57 0.92 8.39
N LYS A 102 -3.38 1.21 9.69
CA LYS A 102 -4.10 2.30 10.37
C LYS A 102 -3.87 3.66 9.70
N MET A 103 -2.64 3.95 9.28
CA MET A 103 -2.32 5.19 8.55
C MET A 103 -3.05 5.25 7.20
N LEU A 104 -3.08 4.15 6.45
CA LEU A 104 -3.75 4.08 5.15
C LEU A 104 -5.27 4.20 5.29
N GLU A 105 -5.85 3.53 6.28
CA GLU A 105 -7.27 3.67 6.62
C GLU A 105 -7.62 5.09 7.05
N ALA A 106 -6.77 5.73 7.86
CA ALA A 106 -6.98 7.13 8.25
C ALA A 106 -6.83 8.11 7.07
N LEU A 107 -5.97 7.82 6.09
CA LEU A 107 -5.73 8.66 4.92
C LEU A 107 -6.79 8.49 3.83
N PHE A 108 -7.25 7.27 3.61
CA PHE A 108 -8.03 6.89 2.43
C PHE A 108 -9.32 6.13 2.74
N GLY A 109 -9.59 5.83 4.01
CA GLY A 109 -10.76 5.07 4.45
C GLY A 109 -10.67 3.57 4.21
N ALA A 110 -9.59 3.05 3.62
CA ALA A 110 -9.46 1.63 3.30
C ALA A 110 -8.00 1.16 3.16
N TYR A 111 -7.78 -0.16 3.31
CA TYR A 111 -6.52 -0.83 3.01
C TYR A 111 -6.62 -1.63 1.70
N VAL A 112 -6.35 -0.96 0.57
CA VAL A 112 -6.59 -1.49 -0.80
C VAL A 112 -5.39 -1.21 -1.73
N LEU A 113 -5.39 -1.78 -2.94
CA LEU A 113 -4.26 -1.68 -3.87
C LEU A 113 -4.12 -0.27 -4.46
N PHE A 114 -5.21 0.32 -4.93
CA PHE A 114 -5.22 1.62 -5.59
C PHE A 114 -5.80 2.69 -4.68
N TYR A 115 -5.16 3.87 -4.66
CA TYR A 115 -5.61 5.03 -3.91
C TYR A 115 -5.66 6.27 -4.81
N GLY A 116 -6.79 6.97 -4.81
CA GLY A 116 -6.89 8.29 -5.44
C GLY A 116 -6.23 9.34 -4.53
N VAL A 117 -5.19 10.01 -5.03
CA VAL A 117 -4.51 11.06 -4.26
C VAL A 117 -5.07 12.43 -4.61
N ASP A 118 -5.12 12.74 -5.90
CA ASP A 118 -5.65 13.97 -6.50
C ASP A 118 -6.13 13.64 -7.92
N LYS A 119 -6.79 14.57 -8.63
CA LYS A 119 -7.38 14.32 -9.97
C LYS A 119 -6.45 13.66 -11.01
N SER A 120 -5.13 13.83 -10.88
CA SER A 120 -4.12 13.33 -11.81
C SER A 120 -3.24 12.21 -11.25
N THR A 121 -3.28 11.95 -9.95
CA THR A 121 -2.35 11.02 -9.27
C THR A 121 -3.06 9.84 -8.64
N ILE A 122 -2.61 8.62 -8.98
CA ILE A 122 -3.02 7.37 -8.32
C ILE A 122 -1.80 6.79 -7.60
N ALA A 123 -1.97 6.46 -6.33
CA ALA A 123 -0.97 5.76 -5.54
C ALA A 123 -1.27 4.25 -5.48
N LEU A 124 -0.21 3.43 -5.48
CA LEU A 124 -0.29 1.98 -5.35
C LEU A 124 0.24 1.52 -4.01
N ASN A 125 -0.48 0.63 -3.32
CA ASN A 125 0.03 -0.04 -2.14
C ASN A 125 1.12 -1.07 -2.53
N PRO A 126 2.40 -0.83 -2.19
CA PRO A 126 3.49 -1.73 -2.56
C PRO A 126 3.34 -3.12 -1.96
N GLU A 127 2.76 -3.25 -0.76
CA GLU A 127 2.63 -4.56 -0.08
C GLU A 127 1.64 -5.45 -0.82
N ILE A 128 0.49 -4.90 -1.19
CA ILE A 128 -0.52 -5.63 -1.97
C ILE A 128 -0.01 -5.92 -3.38
N LEU A 129 0.62 -4.92 -4.02
CA LEU A 129 1.19 -5.09 -5.36
C LEU A 129 2.23 -6.22 -5.39
N ASN A 130 3.13 -6.26 -4.41
CA ASN A 130 4.17 -7.29 -4.30
C ASN A 130 3.58 -8.67 -3.95
N ALA A 131 2.55 -8.74 -3.11
CA ALA A 131 1.86 -10.00 -2.83
C ALA A 131 1.19 -10.59 -4.09
N ILE A 132 0.70 -9.74 -5.00
CA ILE A 132 0.08 -10.18 -6.26
C ILE A 132 1.14 -10.49 -7.33
N ILE A 133 2.17 -9.65 -7.50
CA ILE A 133 3.11 -9.76 -8.63
C ILE A 133 4.38 -10.55 -8.27
N GLY A 134 4.84 -10.47 -7.03
CA GLY A 134 6.12 -11.03 -6.55
C GLY A 134 6.03 -12.44 -5.96
N GLY A 135 4.83 -12.92 -5.60
CA GLY A 135 4.56 -14.35 -5.34
C GLY A 135 4.32 -15.12 -6.64
#